data_AF-A0A2L2YNT2-F1
#
_entry.id   AF-A0A2L2YNT2-F1
#
_cell.length_a   1.000
_cell.length_b   1.000
_cell.length_c   1.000
_cell.angle_alpha   90.00
_cell.angle_beta   90.00
_cell.angle_gamma   90.00
#
_symmetry.space_group_name_H-M   'P 1'
#
loop_
_entity.id
_entity.type
_entity.pdbx_description
1 polymer ?
#
loop_
_entity_poly.entity_id
_entity_poly.type
_entity_poly.pdbx_seq_one_letter_code
_entity_poly.pdbx_strand_id
1 'polypeptide(L)'
;YDCDKLKNERIRLEYYAKGKEQLNIKYYDGTVENKLKCIKDSICKAANTVSGKVTKKQVKDWYDTDCAIANDKENVAYKHMIRAHTRNSAEEYHRCRKAVKKLFRQKKRVFDEQLLKDVEHLKSINECRAFYRKINRSQLDFKQTSSLCKNKFGEIITDKQDILKRW
;
A
#
# COMPACT_ATOMS: atom_id res chain seq x y z
N TYR A 1 -5.25 9.13 13.82
CA TYR A 1 -4.94 8.76 15.21
C TYR A 1 -5.81 7.58 15.59
N ASP A 2 -5.39 6.78 16.56
CA ASP A 2 -6.22 5.69 17.07
C ASP A 2 -7.29 6.24 18.01
N CYS A 3 -8.40 6.70 17.42
CA CYS A 3 -9.50 7.30 18.16
C CYS A 3 -10.26 6.26 18.99
N ASP A 4 -10.11 4.97 18.71
CA ASP A 4 -10.74 3.91 19.51
C ASP A 4 -10.15 3.85 20.92
N LYS A 5 -8.86 4.19 21.09
CA LYS A 5 -8.24 4.31 22.41
C LYS A 5 -8.88 5.39 23.30
N LEU A 6 -9.47 6.43 22.70
CA LEU A 6 -10.15 7.50 23.44
C LEU A 6 -11.53 7.08 23.97
N LYS A 7 -12.02 5.89 23.62
CA LYS A 7 -13.20 5.29 24.25
C LYS A 7 -12.93 4.93 25.71
N ASN A 8 -11.67 4.71 26.07
CA ASN A 8 -11.26 4.52 27.46
C ASN A 8 -11.20 5.88 28.18
N GLU A 9 -11.97 6.00 29.26
CA GLU A 9 -12.11 7.22 30.05
C GLU A 9 -10.77 7.72 30.62
N ARG A 10 -9.88 6.81 31.03
CA ARG A 10 -8.55 7.16 31.55
C ARG A 10 -7.67 7.81 30.48
N ILE A 11 -7.65 7.22 29.27
CA ILE A 11 -6.85 7.70 28.14
C ILE A 11 -7.39 9.04 27.64
N ARG A 12 -8.72 9.22 27.67
CA ARG A 12 -9.38 10.47 27.34
C ARG A 12 -8.98 11.60 28.29
N LEU A 13 -8.98 11.36 29.59
CA LEU A 13 -8.55 12.35 30.59
C LEU A 13 -7.08 12.73 30.43
N GLU A 14 -6.21 11.74 30.15
CA GLU A 14 -4.79 11.98 29.87
C GLU A 14 -4.58 12.84 28.62
N TYR A 15 -5.36 12.60 27.56
CA TYR A 15 -5.36 13.41 26.35
C TYR A 15 -5.76 14.87 26.63
N TYR A 16 -6.81 15.09 27.42
CA TYR A 16 -7.22 16.45 27.80
C TYR A 16 -6.15 17.15 28.64
N ALA A 17 -5.53 16.46 29.60
CA ALA A 17 -4.47 17.02 30.44
C ALA A 17 -3.26 17.44 29.59
N LYS A 18 -2.77 16.57 28.69
CA LYS A 18 -1.67 16.86 27.78
C LYS A 18 -2.00 17.96 26.77
N GLY A 19 -3.22 17.99 26.25
CA GLY A 19 -3.68 19.05 25.36
C GLY A 19 -3.65 20.41 26.06
N LYS A 20 -4.09 20.46 27.33
CA LYS A 20 -4.09 21.69 28.14
C LYS A 20 -2.66 22.16 28.49
N GLU A 21 -1.76 21.23 28.80
CA GLU A 21 -0.34 21.52 29.05
C GLU A 21 0.35 22.10 27.79
N GLN A 22 0.05 21.55 26.62
CA GLN A 22 0.62 21.98 25.34
C GLN A 22 -0.03 23.25 24.77
N LEU A 23 -1.20 23.63 25.27
CA LEU A 23 -1.86 24.91 25.00
C LEU A 23 -1.28 25.99 25.93
N ASN A 24 0.02 26.27 25.82
CA ASN A 24 0.63 27.39 26.53
C ASN A 24 0.42 28.69 25.74
N ILE A 25 -0.67 29.39 26.06
CA ILE A 25 -1.22 30.61 25.41
C ILE A 25 -0.28 31.85 25.56
N LYS A 26 0.93 31.71 26.12
CA LYS A 26 1.74 32.84 26.60
C LYS A 26 2.61 33.56 25.56
N TYR A 27 2.72 33.09 24.32
CA TYR A 27 3.50 33.74 23.27
C TYR A 27 2.69 33.80 21.98
N TYR A 28 1.98 34.90 21.76
CA TYR A 28 1.29 35.14 20.48
C TYR A 28 1.82 36.39 19.80
N ASP A 29 2.50 36.17 18.69
CA ASP A 29 2.72 37.18 17.67
C ASP A 29 1.43 37.33 16.83
N GLY A 30 0.73 38.44 17.06
CA GLY A 30 -0.22 39.17 16.20
C GLY A 30 -1.40 38.46 15.53
N THR A 31 -1.19 37.37 14.79
CA THR A 31 -2.10 36.95 13.72
C THR A 31 -3.02 35.79 14.13
N VAL A 32 -4.29 35.85 13.71
CA VAL A 32 -5.30 34.79 13.94
C VAL A 32 -4.87 33.44 13.37
N GLU A 33 -4.20 33.45 12.21
CA GLU A 33 -3.75 32.23 11.55
C GLU A 33 -2.66 31.49 12.35
N ASN A 34 -1.75 32.23 12.97
CA ASN A 34 -0.74 31.66 13.86
C ASN A 34 -1.38 31.04 15.11
N LYS A 35 -2.42 31.68 15.65
CA LYS A 35 -3.19 31.14 16.79
C LYS A 35 -3.85 29.80 16.43
N LEU A 36 -4.52 29.74 15.29
CA LEU A 36 -5.17 28.51 14.81
C LEU A 36 -4.16 27.39 14.54
N LYS A 37 -3.00 27.73 13.97
CA LYS A 37 -1.90 26.79 13.74
C LYS A 37 -1.36 26.21 15.05
N CYS A 38 -1.11 27.05 16.05
CA CYS A 38 -0.68 26.60 17.37
C CYS A 38 -1.70 25.66 18.03
N ILE A 39 -2.99 25.99 18.00
CA ILE A 39 -4.05 25.14 18.54
C ILE A 39 -4.04 23.78 17.84
N LYS A 40 -4.00 23.78 16.51
CA LYS A 40 -3.95 22.55 15.70
C LYS A 40 -2.72 21.71 16.04
N ASP A 41 -1.56 22.33 16.19
CA ASP A 41 -0.30 21.63 16.49
C ASP A 41 -0.30 21.05 17.90
N SER A 42 -0.81 21.76 18.90
CA SER A 42 -0.95 21.25 20.27
C SER A 42 -1.93 20.07 20.33
N ILE A 43 -3.06 20.15 19.63
CA ILE A 43 -4.00 19.04 19.49
C ILE A 43 -3.33 17.82 18.82
N CYS A 44 -2.60 18.05 17.72
CA CYS A 44 -1.90 16.98 17.02
C CYS A 44 -0.79 16.35 17.87
N LYS A 45 -0.02 17.15 18.62
CA LYS A 45 1.04 16.66 19.51
C LYS A 45 0.47 15.82 20.64
N ALA A 46 -0.57 16.30 21.33
CA ALA A 46 -1.26 15.53 22.37
C ALA A 46 -1.81 14.20 21.81
N ALA A 47 -2.38 14.23 20.60
CA ALA A 47 -2.92 13.04 19.94
C ALA A 47 -1.83 12.03 19.54
N ASN A 48 -0.65 12.52 19.10
CA ASN A 48 0.50 11.66 18.83
C ASN A 48 1.01 10.99 20.11
N THR A 49 1.08 11.72 21.23
CA THR A 49 1.61 11.18 22.50
C THR A 49 0.68 10.16 23.14
N VAL A 50 -0.64 10.36 23.06
CA VAL A 50 -1.62 9.50 23.77
C VAL A 50 -2.17 8.37 22.90
N SER A 51 -2.69 8.69 21.72
CA SER A 51 -3.34 7.71 20.85
C SER A 51 -2.37 7.06 19.86
N GLY A 52 -1.33 7.79 19.46
CA GLY A 52 -0.44 7.39 18.37
C GLY A 52 -1.14 7.39 17.01
N LYS A 53 -0.35 7.29 15.93
CA LYS A 53 -0.89 7.13 14.58
C LYS A 53 -1.27 5.67 14.36
N VAL A 54 -2.48 5.44 13.83
CA VAL A 54 -2.85 4.12 13.30
C VAL A 54 -1.94 3.86 12.11
N THR A 55 -1.03 2.91 12.26
CA THR A 55 -0.31 2.37 11.11
C THR A 55 -1.35 1.72 10.21
N LYS A 56 -1.31 2.02 8.91
CA LYS A 56 -2.18 1.32 7.97
C LYS A 56 -1.90 -0.17 8.15
N LYS A 57 -2.93 -0.94 8.51
CA LYS A 57 -2.83 -2.39 8.58
C LYS A 57 -2.35 -2.83 7.21
N GLN A 58 -1.14 -3.40 7.15
CA GLN A 58 -0.65 -4.01 5.93
C GLN A 58 -1.71 -5.05 5.55
N VAL A 59 -2.28 -4.89 4.37
CA VAL A 59 -3.20 -5.91 3.84
C VAL A 59 -2.38 -7.19 3.78
N LYS A 60 -2.90 -8.28 4.35
CA LYS A 60 -2.29 -9.59 4.18
C LYS A 60 -2.33 -9.90 2.70
N ASP A 61 -1.20 -9.72 2.04
CA ASP A 61 -1.00 -10.12 0.67
C ASP A 61 -0.93 -11.64 0.59
N TRP A 62 -1.09 -12.21 -0.60
CA TRP A 62 -0.89 -13.64 -0.85
C TRP A 62 0.57 -14.07 -0.68
N TYR A 63 1.49 -13.11 -0.59
CA TYR A 63 2.92 -13.30 -0.42
C TYR A 63 3.28 -13.49 1.06
N ASP A 64 3.71 -14.70 1.41
CA ASP A 64 4.06 -15.11 2.76
C ASP A 64 5.58 -15.31 2.96
N THR A 65 5.97 -15.73 4.17
CA THR A 65 7.37 -16.02 4.51
C THR A 65 7.96 -17.15 3.66
N ASP A 66 7.15 -18.15 3.30
CA ASP A 66 7.57 -19.24 2.42
C ASP A 66 7.93 -18.70 1.03
N CYS A 67 7.12 -17.77 0.51
CA CYS A 67 7.38 -17.08 -0.75
C CYS A 67 8.68 -16.28 -0.69
N ALA A 68 8.95 -15.58 0.41
CA ALA A 68 10.20 -14.86 0.63
C ALA A 68 11.41 -15.81 0.63
N ILE A 69 11.35 -16.91 1.38
CA ILE A 69 12.43 -17.90 1.44
C ILE A 69 12.68 -18.53 0.07
N ALA A 70 11.63 -18.87 -0.67
CA ALA A 70 11.76 -19.46 -2.00
C ALA A 70 12.38 -18.45 -3.00
N ASN A 71 11.96 -17.19 -2.94
CA ASN A 71 12.52 -16.11 -3.76
C ASN A 71 14.00 -15.85 -3.45
N ASP A 72 14.39 -15.90 -2.18
CA ASP A 72 15.79 -15.74 -1.79
C ASP A 72 16.66 -16.89 -2.30
N LYS A 73 16.15 -18.13 -2.27
CA LYS A 73 16.84 -19.27 -2.89
C LYS A 73 17.03 -19.08 -4.40
N GLU A 74 16.00 -18.60 -5.11
CA GLU A 74 16.13 -18.25 -6.54
C GLU A 74 17.16 -17.15 -6.75
N ASN A 75 17.16 -16.09 -5.94
CA ASN A 75 18.11 -14.99 -6.04
C ASN A 75 19.55 -15.44 -5.81
N VAL A 76 19.79 -16.35 -4.87
CA VAL A 76 21.12 -16.94 -4.64
C VAL A 76 21.57 -17.74 -5.85
N ALA A 77 20.69 -18.60 -6.40
CA ALA A 77 20.99 -19.38 -7.60
C ALA A 77 21.24 -18.48 -8.83
N TYR A 78 20.46 -17.41 -8.98
CA TYR A 78 20.63 -16.42 -10.04
C TYR A 78 21.98 -15.69 -9.94
N LYS A 79 22.34 -15.23 -8.74
CA LYS A 79 23.66 -14.60 -8.50
C LYS A 79 24.80 -15.57 -8.78
N HIS A 80 24.66 -16.83 -8.41
CA HIS A 80 25.65 -17.87 -8.72
C HIS A 80 25.79 -18.09 -10.24
N MET A 81 24.66 -18.23 -10.95
CA MET A 81 24.63 -18.37 -12.40
C MET A 81 25.23 -17.16 -13.14
N ILE A 82 25.01 -15.93 -12.67
CA ILE A 82 25.62 -14.72 -13.24
C ILE A 82 27.14 -14.72 -13.07
N ARG A 83 27.62 -15.08 -11.88
CA ARG A 83 29.06 -15.06 -11.56
C ARG A 83 29.83 -16.12 -12.35
N ALA A 84 29.27 -17.32 -12.44
CA ALA A 84 29.86 -18.44 -13.15
C ALA A 84 28.78 -19.12 -13.99
N HIS A 85 28.73 -18.76 -15.28
CA HIS A 85 27.75 -19.30 -16.21
C HIS A 85 28.16 -20.69 -16.69
N THR A 86 27.89 -21.68 -15.85
CA THR A 86 28.12 -23.10 -16.13
C THR A 86 26.78 -23.78 -16.40
N ARG A 87 26.80 -24.92 -17.09
CA ARG A 87 25.60 -25.72 -17.32
C ARG A 87 24.86 -26.05 -16.01
N ASN A 88 25.60 -26.48 -14.99
CA ASN A 88 25.02 -26.86 -13.70
C ASN A 88 24.42 -25.65 -12.96
N SER A 89 25.06 -24.48 -13.01
CA SER A 89 24.51 -23.27 -12.37
C SER A 89 23.27 -22.75 -13.08
N ALA A 90 23.19 -22.88 -14.40
CA ALA A 90 21.98 -22.57 -15.17
C ALA A 90 20.84 -23.55 -14.87
N GLU A 91 21.11 -24.85 -14.84
CA GLU A 91 20.10 -25.89 -14.50
C GLU A 91 19.53 -25.67 -13.09
N GLU A 92 20.38 -25.38 -12.10
CA GLU A 92 19.94 -25.12 -10.73
C GLU A 92 19.06 -23.87 -10.64
N TYR A 93 19.44 -22.77 -11.30
CA TYR A 93 18.60 -21.57 -11.37
C TYR A 93 17.25 -21.87 -12.04
N HIS A 94 17.22 -22.60 -13.15
CA HIS A 94 15.98 -22.97 -13.82
C HIS A 94 15.08 -23.84 -12.93
N ARG A 95 15.65 -24.76 -12.17
CA ARG A 95 14.93 -25.59 -11.19
C ARG A 95 14.32 -24.72 -10.09
N CYS A 96 15.11 -23.85 -9.47
CA CYS A 96 14.66 -22.93 -8.43
C CYS A 96 13.55 -22.00 -8.94
N ARG A 97 13.75 -21.36 -10.10
CA ARG A 97 12.76 -20.48 -10.71
C ARG A 97 11.44 -21.20 -11.00
N LYS A 98 11.48 -22.44 -11.53
CA LYS A 98 10.27 -23.24 -11.75
C LYS A 98 9.53 -23.52 -10.43
N ALA A 99 10.26 -23.89 -9.38
CA ALA A 99 9.69 -24.14 -8.06
C ALA A 99 9.04 -22.88 -7.45
N VAL A 100 9.73 -21.73 -7.50
CA VAL A 100 9.19 -20.44 -7.01
C VAL A 100 7.93 -20.06 -7.78
N LYS A 101 7.96 -20.11 -9.12
CA LYS A 101 6.77 -19.77 -9.92
C LYS A 101 5.60 -20.70 -9.66
N LYS A 102 5.85 -21.99 -9.42
CA LYS A 102 4.81 -22.95 -9.03
C LYS A 102 4.20 -22.57 -7.69
N LEU A 103 5.03 -22.30 -6.67
CA LEU A 103 4.59 -21.88 -5.34
C LEU A 103 3.75 -20.61 -5.41
N PHE A 104 4.22 -19.57 -6.11
CA PHE A 104 3.52 -18.29 -6.21
C PHE A 104 2.16 -18.45 -6.88
N ARG A 105 2.07 -19.23 -7.96
CA ARG A 105 0.80 -19.51 -8.63
C ARG A 105 -0.18 -20.22 -7.70
N GLN A 106 0.29 -21.17 -6.88
CA GLN A 106 -0.55 -21.90 -5.93
C GLN A 106 -1.04 -20.97 -4.81
N LYS A 107 -0.15 -20.22 -4.15
CA LYS A 107 -0.51 -19.31 -3.05
C LYS A 107 -1.44 -18.19 -3.54
N LYS A 108 -1.15 -17.60 -4.71
CA LYS A 108 -2.02 -16.61 -5.33
C LYS A 108 -3.41 -17.19 -5.64
N ARG A 109 -3.48 -18.40 -6.20
CA ARG A 109 -4.77 -19.06 -6.48
C ARG A 109 -5.61 -19.25 -5.21
N VAL A 110 -5.00 -19.74 -4.12
CA VAL A 110 -5.70 -19.93 -2.84
C VAL A 110 -6.22 -18.60 -2.29
N PHE A 111 -5.41 -17.55 -2.39
CA PHE A 111 -5.83 -16.21 -1.97
C PHE A 111 -6.98 -15.67 -2.83
N ASP A 112 -6.90 -15.81 -4.16
CA ASP A 112 -7.95 -15.37 -5.08
C ASP A 112 -9.25 -16.15 -4.82
N GLU A 113 -9.18 -17.45 -4.55
CA GLU A 113 -10.33 -18.28 -4.17
C GLU A 113 -10.97 -17.80 -2.86
N GLN A 114 -10.16 -17.47 -1.85
CA GLN A 114 -10.66 -16.92 -0.60
C GLN A 114 -11.33 -15.55 -0.82
N LEU A 115 -10.73 -14.71 -1.68
CA LEU A 115 -11.30 -13.41 -2.03
C LEU A 115 -12.70 -13.56 -2.68
N LEU A 116 -12.86 -14.55 -3.57
CA LEU A 116 -14.13 -14.88 -4.20
C LEU A 116 -15.18 -15.35 -3.17
N LYS A 117 -14.80 -16.27 -2.27
CA LYS A 117 -15.69 -16.74 -1.19
C LYS A 117 -16.16 -15.59 -0.31
N ASP A 118 -15.27 -14.66 0.03
CA ASP A 118 -15.65 -13.49 0.81
C ASP A 118 -16.61 -12.57 0.04
N VAL A 119 -16.41 -12.40 -1.28
CA VAL A 119 -17.32 -11.59 -2.12
C VAL A 119 -18.70 -12.24 -2.19
N GLU A 120 -18.76 -13.56 -2.35
CA GLU A 120 -20.00 -14.33 -2.33
C GLU A 120 -20.70 -14.24 -0.97
N HIS A 121 -19.95 -14.31 0.13
CA HIS A 121 -20.50 -14.09 1.46
C HIS A 121 -21.10 -12.69 1.62
N LEU A 122 -20.40 -11.64 1.18
CA LEU A 122 -20.92 -10.26 1.20
C LEU A 122 -22.22 -10.11 0.40
N LYS A 123 -22.35 -10.84 -0.73
CA LYS A 123 -23.59 -10.91 -1.49
C LYS A 123 -24.70 -11.60 -0.68
N SER A 124 -24.40 -12.71 0.00
CA SER A 124 -25.38 -13.47 0.79
C SER A 124 -25.99 -12.66 1.94
N ILE A 125 -25.20 -11.80 2.58
CA ILE A 125 -25.65 -10.91 3.68
C ILE A 125 -26.17 -9.56 3.18
N ASN A 126 -26.28 -9.36 1.86
CA ASN A 126 -26.76 -8.14 1.21
C ASN A 126 -25.95 -6.87 1.54
N GLU A 127 -24.64 -7.02 1.81
CA GLU A 127 -23.72 -5.91 2.10
C GLU A 127 -23.21 -5.25 0.81
N CYS A 128 -24.12 -4.61 0.07
CA CYS A 128 -23.89 -4.04 -1.26
C CYS A 128 -22.65 -3.13 -1.34
N ARG A 129 -22.47 -2.24 -0.35
CA ARG A 129 -21.35 -1.30 -0.36
C ARG A 129 -20.00 -2.00 -0.18
N ALA A 130 -19.93 -3.04 0.65
CA ALA A 130 -18.70 -3.80 0.85
C ALA A 130 -18.40 -4.68 -0.37
N PHE A 131 -19.44 -5.29 -0.94
CA PHE A 131 -19.37 -6.10 -2.16
C PHE A 131 -18.74 -5.32 -3.34
N TYR A 132 -19.33 -4.19 -3.74
CA TYR A 132 -18.82 -3.39 -4.85
C TYR A 132 -17.44 -2.81 -4.58
N ARG A 133 -17.13 -2.43 -3.32
CA ARG A 133 -15.76 -1.99 -2.98
C ARG A 133 -14.73 -3.10 -3.19
N LYS A 134 -15.08 -4.35 -2.92
CA LYS A 134 -14.17 -5.49 -3.07
C LYS A 134 -14.00 -5.87 -4.55
N ILE A 135 -15.08 -5.88 -5.33
CA ILE A 135 -15.04 -6.11 -6.79
C ILE A 135 -14.29 -5.00 -7.53
N ASN A 136 -14.56 -3.74 -7.21
CA ASN A 136 -13.91 -2.62 -7.89
C ASN A 136 -12.39 -2.63 -7.65
N ARG A 137 -11.92 -3.11 -6.50
CA ARG A 137 -10.49 -3.29 -6.24
C ARG A 137 -9.85 -4.37 -7.10
N SER A 138 -10.56 -5.46 -7.40
CA SER A 138 -10.04 -6.54 -8.25
C SER A 138 -10.06 -6.19 -9.75
N GLN A 139 -10.88 -5.24 -10.19
CA GLN A 139 -10.99 -4.84 -11.61
C GLN A 139 -9.97 -3.77 -12.05
N LEU A 140 -9.14 -3.25 -11.14
CA LEU A 140 -8.18 -2.17 -11.43
C LEU A 140 -7.02 -2.56 -12.37
N ASP A 141 -6.88 -3.84 -12.69
CA ASP A 141 -5.76 -4.36 -13.49
C ASP A 141 -5.92 -4.09 -15.00
N PHE A 142 -7.11 -3.71 -15.47
CA PHE A 142 -7.31 -3.28 -16.85
C PHE A 142 -7.15 -1.76 -16.99
N LYS A 143 -5.92 -1.32 -17.22
CA LYS A 143 -5.64 0.06 -17.66
C LYS A 143 -5.56 0.08 -19.18
N GLN A 144 -6.51 0.74 -19.83
CA GLN A 144 -6.39 1.03 -21.27
C GLN A 144 -5.11 1.85 -21.49
N THR A 145 -4.12 1.29 -22.17
CA THR A 145 -2.94 2.05 -22.60
C THR A 145 -3.37 2.93 -23.76
N SER A 146 -3.43 4.24 -23.52
CA SER A 146 -3.59 5.21 -24.60
C SER A 146 -2.27 5.33 -25.35
N SER A 147 -2.31 5.26 -26.68
CA SER A 147 -1.17 5.56 -27.55
C SER A 147 -0.96 7.06 -27.76
N LEU A 148 -1.76 7.92 -27.13
CA LEU A 148 -1.70 9.37 -27.31
C LEU A 148 -0.47 9.95 -26.63
N CYS A 149 0.28 10.81 -27.32
CA CYS A 149 1.41 11.55 -26.76
C CYS A 149 1.23 13.06 -26.98
N LYS A 150 1.88 13.90 -26.18
CA LYS A 150 1.90 15.36 -26.41
C LYS A 150 3.14 15.76 -27.21
N ASN A 151 2.97 16.61 -28.21
CA ASN A 151 4.07 17.23 -28.93
C ASN A 151 4.76 18.32 -28.08
N LYS A 152 5.85 18.91 -28.59
CA LYS A 152 6.58 20.01 -27.90
C LYS A 152 5.72 21.26 -27.68
N PHE A 153 4.64 21.43 -28.45
CA PHE A 153 3.69 22.54 -28.38
C PHE A 153 2.47 22.24 -27.49
N GLY A 154 2.41 21.04 -26.89
CA GLY A 154 1.33 20.61 -26.00
C GLY A 154 0.10 20.01 -26.69
N GLU A 155 0.12 19.87 -28.02
CA GLU A 155 -0.97 19.25 -28.80
C GLU A 155 -0.90 17.73 -28.73
N ILE A 156 -2.06 17.08 -28.85
CA ILE A 156 -2.18 15.62 -28.75
C ILE A 156 -1.90 14.98 -30.11
N ILE A 157 -0.80 14.23 -30.20
CA ILE A 157 -0.48 13.38 -31.34
C ILE A 157 -1.16 12.03 -31.15
N THR A 158 -1.96 11.65 -32.15
CA THR A 158 -2.64 10.35 -32.22
C THR A 158 -2.00 9.42 -33.26
N ASP A 159 -1.33 10.00 -34.27
CA ASP A 159 -0.73 9.23 -35.35
C ASP A 159 0.60 8.56 -34.94
N LYS A 160 0.76 7.29 -35.33
CA LYS A 160 1.89 6.44 -34.94
C LYS A 160 3.22 6.94 -35.51
N GLN A 161 3.20 7.48 -36.72
CA GLN A 161 4.41 7.99 -37.38
C GLN A 161 4.94 9.24 -36.67
N ASP A 162 4.03 10.13 -36.26
CA ASP A 162 4.41 11.36 -35.58
C ASP A 162 4.83 11.12 -34.11
N ILE A 163 4.29 10.08 -33.47
CA ILE A 163 4.79 9.60 -32.17
C ILE A 163 6.23 9.08 -32.28
N LEU A 164 6.55 8.32 -33.33
CA LEU A 164 7.90 7.79 -33.56
C LEU A 164 8.91 8.92 -33.78
N LYS A 165 8.56 9.96 -34.54
CA LYS A 165 9.43 11.13 -34.80
C LYS A 165 9.72 12.00 -33.57
N ARG A 166 8.97 11.81 -32.47
CA ARG A 166 9.17 12.58 -31.23
C ARG A 166 10.39 12.11 -30.43
N TRP A 167 10.73 10.83 -30.56
CA TRP A 167 11.85 10.16 -29.90
C TRP A 167 13.09 10.24 -30.77
#